data_AF-A0A174KH14-F1
#
_entry.id   AF-A0A174KH14-F1
#
_cell.length_a   1.000
_cell.length_b   1.000
_cell.length_c   1.000
_cell.angle_alpha   90.00
_cell.angle_beta   90.00
_cell.angle_gamma   90.00
#
_symmetry.space_group_name_H-M   'P 1'
#
loop_
_entity.id
_entity.type
_entity.pdbx_description
1 polymer ?
#
loop_
_entity_poly.entity_id
_entity_poly.type
_entity_poly.pdbx_seq_one_letter_code
_entity_poly.pdbx_strand_id
1 'polypeptide(L)' 'MDVIKNDKGTNIGTNIRRIRLKSKISQTDLVRILQLMGVDITREALVKIEKGTQHVKVSQLKAIKTALGTSYEELLE' A
#
# COMPACT_ATOMS: atom_id res chain seq x y z
N MET A 1 6.34 9.22 -13.76
CA MET A 1 6.15 8.80 -12.37
C MET A 1 5.62 7.38 -12.41
N ASP A 2 6.41 6.41 -11.97
CA ASP A 2 6.13 5.00 -12.25
C ASP A 2 5.08 4.43 -11.30
N VAL A 3 4.12 3.70 -11.86
CA VAL A 3 3.00 3.07 -11.15
C VAL A 3 2.98 1.58 -11.41
N ILE A 4 2.52 0.82 -10.43
CA ILE A 4 2.32 -0.63 -10.52
C ILE A 4 0.84 -0.87 -10.78
N LYS A 5 0.54 -1.48 -11.92
CA LYS A 5 -0.82 -1.82 -12.33
C LYS A 5 -1.17 -3.23 -11.84
N ASN A 6 -2.43 -3.41 -11.45
CA ASN A 6 -2.95 -4.74 -11.14
C ASN A 6 -3.18 -5.52 -12.43
N ASP A 7 -2.97 -6.83 -12.39
CA ASP A 7 -3.34 -7.76 -13.46
C ASP A 7 -4.63 -8.51 -13.11
N LYS A 8 -5.18 -9.29 -14.06
CA LYS A 8 -6.49 -9.95 -13.92
C LYS A 8 -6.62 -10.88 -12.70
N GLY A 9 -5.51 -11.35 -12.12
CA GLY A 9 -5.48 -12.30 -11.00
C GLY A 9 -4.92 -11.76 -9.68
N THR A 10 -4.18 -10.65 -9.70
CA THR A 10 -3.45 -10.16 -8.52
C THR A 10 -3.75 -8.68 -8.30
N ASN A 11 -4.26 -8.38 -7.11
CA ASN A 11 -4.53 -7.02 -6.68
C ASN A 11 -3.62 -6.67 -5.50
N ILE A 12 -2.58 -5.88 -5.78
CA ILE A 12 -1.61 -5.46 -4.77
C ILE A 12 -2.28 -4.72 -3.60
N GLY A 13 -3.37 -4.00 -3.89
CA GLY A 13 -4.18 -3.31 -2.91
C GLY A 13 -4.81 -4.23 -1.88
N THR A 14 -5.34 -5.38 -2.30
CA THR A 14 -5.94 -6.34 -1.37
C THR A 14 -4.89 -6.98 -0.47
N ASN A 15 -3.68 -7.20 -0.98
CA ASN A 15 -2.55 -7.70 -0.19
C ASN A 15 -2.10 -6.67 0.85
N ILE A 16 -1.92 -5.42 0.44
CA ILE A 16 -1.61 -4.31 1.35
C ILE A 16 -2.64 -4.22 2.47
N ARG A 17 -3.94 -4.31 2.14
CA ARG A 17 -5.03 -4.31 3.13
C ARG A 17 -4.92 -5.47 4.10
N ARG A 18 -4.73 -6.69 3.60
CA ARG A 18 -4.59 -7.90 4.43
C ARG A 18 -3.43 -7.76 5.42
N ILE A 19 -2.25 -7.38 4.92
CA ILE A 19 -1.04 -7.21 5.74
C ILE A 19 -1.26 -6.12 6.78
N ARG A 20 -1.80 -4.96 6.38
CA ARG A 20 -2.08 -3.86 7.30
C ARG A 20 -3.00 -4.29 8.45
N LEU A 21 -4.06 -5.05 8.15
CA LEU A 21 -4.98 -5.56 9.16
C LEU A 21 -4.32 -6.58 10.09
N LYS A 22 -3.45 -7.47 9.57
CA LYS A 22 -2.63 -8.38 10.41
C LYS A 22 -1.71 -7.60 11.36
N SER A 23 -1.13 -6.49 10.89
CA SER A 23 -0.29 -5.60 11.68
C SER A 23 -1.07 -4.67 12.62
N LYS A 24 -2.42 -4.75 12.66
CA LYS A 24 -3.31 -3.91 13.48
C LYS A 24 -3.13 -2.40 13.27
N ILE A 25 -2.73 -2.00 12.06
CA ILE A 25 -2.51 -0.59 11.70
C ILE A 25 -3.78 -0.04 11.03
N SER A 26 -4.26 1.14 11.45
CA SER A 26 -5.38 1.79 10.75
C SER A 26 -4.91 2.43 9.43
N GLN A 27 -5.84 2.73 8.51
CA GLN A 27 -5.48 3.45 7.29
C GLN A 27 -4.87 4.82 7.59
N THR A 28 -5.43 5.53 8.58
CA THR A 28 -4.91 6.83 9.02
C THR A 28 -3.49 6.72 9.55
N ASP A 29 -3.20 5.68 10.33
CA ASP A 29 -1.86 5.48 10.91
C ASP A 29 -0.85 5.10 9.83
N LEU A 30 -1.22 4.22 8.88
CA LEU A 30 -0.35 3.91 7.76
C LEU A 30 -0.03 5.16 6.94
N VAL A 31 -1.03 6.01 6.64
CA VAL A 31 -0.81 7.28 5.93
C VAL A 31 0.16 8.18 6.69
N ARG A 32 -0.01 8.34 8.01
CA ARG A 32 0.90 9.14 8.83
C ARG A 32 2.33 8.62 8.77
N ILE A 33 2.51 7.29 8.89
CA ILE A 33 3.83 6.66 8.78
C ILE A 33 4.45 6.94 7.40
N LEU A 34 3.70 6.76 6.32
CA LEU A 34 4.18 7.01 4.96
C LEU A 34 4.56 8.48 4.74
N GLN A 35 3.77 9.42 5.27
CA GLN A 35 4.07 10.86 5.20
C GLN A 35 5.35 11.21 5.98
N LEU A 36 5.56 10.63 7.17
CA LEU A 36 6.81 10.80 7.93
C LEU A 36 8.02 10.21 7.20
N MET A 37 7.81 9.23 6.31
CA MET A 37 8.83 8.69 5.41
C MET A 37 9.04 9.54 4.14
N GLY A 38 8.40 10.71 4.03
CA GLY A 38 8.49 11.60 2.86
C GLY A 38 7.65 11.15 1.67
N VAL A 39 6.72 10.20 1.85
CA VAL A 39 5.81 9.76 0.80
C VAL A 39 4.47 10.48 0.91
N ASP A 40 4.20 11.35 -0.06
CA ASP A 40 2.91 12.02 -0.16
C ASP A 40 1.81 11.03 -0.60
N ILE A 41 0.85 10.83 0.29
CA ILE A 41 -0.34 10.00 0.11
C ILE A 41 -1.46 10.50 1.03
N THR A 42 -2.69 10.45 0.54
CA THR A 42 -3.88 10.71 1.35
C THR A 42 -4.54 9.41 1.81
N ARG A 43 -5.36 9.49 2.86
CA ARG A 43 -6.16 8.34 3.30
C ARG A 43 -7.11 7.86 2.21
N GLU A 44 -7.71 8.78 1.46
CA GLU A 44 -8.60 8.47 0.35
C GLU A 44 -7.85 7.73 -0.78
N ALA A 45 -6.61 8.13 -1.07
CA ALA A 45 -5.75 7.42 -2.01
C ALA A 45 -5.44 6.00 -1.52
N LEU A 46 -5.06 5.84 -0.24
CA LEU A 46 -4.83 4.51 0.34
C LEU A 46 -6.10 3.64 0.29
N VAL A 47 -7.27 4.18 0.59
CA VAL A 47 -8.56 3.47 0.47
C VAL A 47 -8.80 2.98 -0.96
N LYS A 48 -8.56 3.82 -1.97
CA LYS A 48 -8.73 3.44 -3.39
C LYS A 48 -7.72 2.39 -3.83
N ILE A 49 -6.47 2.51 -3.37
CA ILE A 49 -5.43 1.50 -3.59
C ILE A 49 -5.88 0.17 -2.99
N GLU A 50 -6.29 0.14 -1.72
CA GLU A 50 -6.75 -1.10 -1.05
C GLU A 50 -8.01 -1.71 -1.67
N LYS A 51 -8.83 -0.91 -2.36
CA LYS A 51 -10.00 -1.38 -3.14
C LYS A 51 -9.65 -1.78 -4.58
N GLY A 52 -8.42 -1.55 -5.03
CA GLY A 52 -7.98 -1.80 -6.40
C GLY A 52 -8.47 -0.78 -7.43
N THR A 53 -9.11 0.31 -7.02
CA THR A 53 -9.63 1.35 -7.93
C THR A 53 -8.59 2.43 -8.27
N GLN A 54 -7.44 2.41 -7.60
CA GLN A 54 -6.29 3.26 -7.90
C GLN A 54 -4.99 2.44 -7.85
N HIS A 55 -4.09 2.71 -8.79
CA HIS A 55 -2.77 2.07 -8.84
C HIS A 55 -1.82 2.66 -7.78
N VAL A 56 -0.94 1.82 -7.25
CA VAL A 56 0.09 2.22 -6.29
C VAL A 56 1.31 2.76 -7.04
N LYS A 57 1.91 3.85 -6.57
CA LYS A 57 3.20 4.34 -7.10
C LYS A 57 4.34 3.46 -6.60
N VAL A 58 5.44 3.38 -7.36
CA VAL A 58 6.63 2.62 -6.93
C VAL A 58 7.20 3.12 -5.60
N SER A 59 7.26 4.43 -5.39
CA SER A 59 7.70 5.02 -4.11
C SER A 59 6.77 4.67 -2.95
N GLN A 60 5.46 4.66 -3.19
CA GLN A 60 4.46 4.25 -2.21
C GLN A 60 4.60 2.77 -1.85
N LEU A 61 4.80 1.88 -2.84
CA LEU A 61 4.98 0.46 -2.56
C LEU A 61 6.23 0.20 -1.71
N LYS A 62 7.36 0.84 -2.05
CA LYS A 62 8.61 0.76 -1.26
C LYS A 62 8.38 1.18 0.19
N ALA A 63 7.69 2.29 0.40
CA ALA A 63 7.42 2.78 1.75
C ALA A 63 6.40 1.91 2.50
N ILE A 64 5.37 1.39 1.83
CA ILE A 64 4.39 0.46 2.43
C ILE A 64 5.08 -0.82 2.89
N LYS A 65 5.98 -1.39 2.07
CA LYS A 65 6.79 -2.55 2.44
C LYS A 65 7.52 -2.32 3.76
N THR A 66 8.23 -1.20 3.87
CA THR A 66 8.97 -0.84 5.08
C THR A 66 8.06 -0.54 6.26
N ALA A 67 6.97 0.22 6.06
CA ALA A 67 6.04 0.62 7.11
C ALA A 67 5.28 -0.57 7.72
N LEU A 68 4.97 -1.58 6.92
CA LEU A 68 4.27 -2.79 7.36
C LEU A 68 5.22 -3.92 7.78
N GLY A 69 6.54 -3.76 7.61
CA GLY A 69 7.54 -4.78 7.95
C GLY A 69 7.37 -6.07 7.14
N THR A 70 6.95 -5.97 5.88
CA THR A 70 6.63 -7.11 5.01
C THR A 70 7.67 -7.29 3.88
N SER A 71 7.48 -8.29 3.02
CA SER A 71 8.31 -8.57 1.86
C SER A 71 7.59 -8.24 0.55
N TYR A 72 8.31 -8.21 -0.59
CA TYR A 72 7.64 -7.98 -1.88
C TYR A 72 6.83 -9.19 -2.32
N GLU A 73 7.25 -10.39 -1.93
CA GLU A 73 6.55 -11.64 -2.19
C GLU A 73 5.15 -11.61 -1.58
N GLU A 74 5.00 -11.17 -0.32
CA GLU A 74 3.67 -11.07 0.32
C GLU A 74 2.82 -9.94 -0.30
N LEU A 75 3.46 -8.87 -0.79
CA LEU A 75 2.76 -7.78 -1.47
C LEU A 75 2.28 -8.18 -2.88
N LEU A 76 3.05 -9.01 -3.58
CA LEU A 76 2.83 -9.40 -4.98
C LEU A 76 2.14 -10.76 -5.16
N GLU A 77 1.75 -11.41 -4.07
CA GLU A 77 0.96 -12.65 -4.04
C GLU A 77 -0.37 -12.53 -4.81
#